data_AF-A0A4E0RI10-F1
#
_entry.id   AF-A0A4E0RI10-F1
#
_cell.length_a   1.000
_cell.length_b   1.000
_cell.length_c   1.000
_cell.angle_alpha   90.00
_cell.angle_beta   90.00
_cell.angle_gamma   90.00
#
_symmetry.space_group_name_H-M   'P 1'
#
loop_
_entity.id
_entity.type
_entity.pdbx_description
1 polymer ?
#
loop_
_entity_poly.entity_id
_entity_poly.type
_entity_poly.pdbx_seq_one_letter_code
_entity_poly.pdbx_strand_id
1 'polypeptide(L)'
;MWTVNGFLRLLLLLILSALWTDAVSVGGKPFCSEPEEICNMFRPCCGRGWVCNRRRAPLGVCVQCVPVNGLCEHTRECCLGVCMDGLCRHVMSTTE
;
A
#
# COMPACT_ATOMS: atom_id res chain seq x y z
N MET A 1 -43.60 12.59 -24.36
CA MET A 1 -42.95 11.84 -23.27
C MET A 1 -41.64 11.20 -23.76
N TRP A 2 -40.59 11.98 -24.03
CA TRP A 2 -39.28 11.45 -24.54
C TRP A 2 -38.06 12.00 -23.76
N THR A 3 -38.27 12.97 -22.87
CA THR A 3 -37.21 13.69 -22.13
C THR A 3 -36.70 12.97 -20.88
N VAL A 4 -37.48 12.06 -20.29
CA VAL A 4 -37.12 11.31 -19.07
C VAL A 4 -35.99 10.28 -19.30
N ASN A 5 -35.88 9.72 -20.51
CA ASN A 5 -34.85 8.74 -20.84
C ASN A 5 -33.44 9.35 -20.98
N GLY A 6 -33.35 10.60 -21.45
CA GLY A 6 -32.06 11.28 -21.62
C GLY A 6 -31.44 11.70 -20.28
N PHE A 7 -32.26 12.20 -19.36
CA PHE A 7 -31.80 12.64 -18.05
C PHE A 7 -31.32 11.46 -17.19
N LEU A 8 -32.03 10.32 -17.24
CA LEU A 8 -31.64 9.11 -16.54
C LEU A 8 -30.31 8.52 -17.07
N ARG A 9 -30.09 8.58 -18.39
CA ARG A 9 -28.80 8.16 -19.01
C ARG A 9 -27.65 9.06 -18.60
N LEU A 10 -27.87 10.38 -18.55
CA LEU A 10 -26.84 11.33 -18.13
C LEU A 10 -26.48 11.15 -16.64
N LEU A 11 -27.49 10.90 -15.80
CA LEU A 11 -27.29 10.60 -14.38
C LEU A 11 -26.48 9.31 -14.20
N LEU A 12 -26.78 8.26 -14.97
CA LEU A 12 -26.06 6.99 -14.92
C LEU A 12 -24.58 7.15 -15.32
N LEU A 13 -24.31 7.94 -16.37
CA LEU A 13 -22.94 8.24 -16.82
C LEU A 13 -22.15 9.02 -15.77
N LEU A 14 -22.78 9.98 -15.08
CA LEU A 14 -22.15 10.72 -13.99
C LEU A 14 -21.82 9.81 -12.80
N ILE A 15 -22.75 8.92 -12.41
CA ILE A 15 -22.53 7.94 -11.32
C ILE A 15 -21.40 6.97 -11.69
N LEU A 16 -21.38 6.47 -12.94
CA LEU A 16 -20.30 5.60 -13.43
C LEU A 16 -18.94 6.31 -13.42
N SER A 17 -18.88 7.58 -13.83
CA SER A 17 -17.63 8.35 -13.80
C SER A 17 -17.14 8.63 -12.37
N ALA A 18 -18.05 8.88 -11.43
CA ALA A 18 -17.72 9.07 -10.02
C ALA A 18 -17.18 7.78 -9.38
N LEU A 19 -17.79 6.62 -9.68
CA LEU A 19 -17.28 5.31 -9.23
C LEU A 19 -15.87 4.99 -9.77
N TRP A 20 -15.51 5.52 -10.95
CA TRP A 20 -14.18 5.31 -11.51
C TRP A 20 -13.09 6.15 -10.82
N THR A 21 -13.44 7.33 -10.30
CA THR A 21 -12.48 8.22 -9.64
C THR A 21 -12.01 7.73 -8.27
N ASP A 22 -12.78 6.89 -7.57
CA ASP A 22 -12.41 6.38 -6.24
C ASP A 22 -11.39 5.21 -6.27
N ALA A 23 -11.08 4.65 -7.45
CA ALA A 23 -10.24 3.46 -7.56
C ALA A 23 -8.73 3.75 -7.69
N VAL A 24 -8.31 5.01 -7.89
CA VAL A 24 -6.88 5.34 -8.15
C VAL A 24 -6.41 6.44 -7.20
N SER A 25 -6.42 6.14 -5.90
CA SER A 25 -5.47 6.75 -4.97
C SER A 25 -4.44 5.72 -4.52
N VAL A 26 -3.69 5.17 -5.48
CA VAL A 26 -2.44 4.45 -5.19
C VAL A 26 -1.30 5.48 -5.22
N GLY A 27 -1.34 6.41 -4.26
CA GLY A 27 -0.37 7.49 -4.09
C GLY A 27 0.95 7.04 -3.47
N GLY A 28 1.54 5.95 -3.98
CA GLY A 28 2.88 5.50 -3.59
C GLY A 28 3.92 6.11 -4.54
N LYS A 29 5.00 6.70 -4.01
CA LYS A 29 6.19 6.98 -4.81
C LYS A 29 6.71 5.66 -5.40
N PRO A 30 7.08 5.58 -6.69
CA PRO A 30 7.54 4.32 -7.29
C PRO A 30 8.88 3.85 -6.72
N PHE A 31 9.71 4.79 -6.27
CA PHE A 31 11.05 4.55 -5.76
C PHE A 31 11.18 4.92 -4.30
N CYS A 32 12.11 4.27 -3.62
CA CYS A 32 12.43 4.56 -2.23
C CYS A 32 13.04 5.96 -2.11
N SER A 33 12.61 6.73 -1.11
CA SER A 33 13.25 8.02 -0.80
C SER A 33 14.59 7.77 -0.09
N GLU A 34 15.69 8.30 -0.62
CA GLU A 34 16.98 8.36 0.08
C GLU A 34 17.00 9.53 1.09
N PRO A 35 17.70 9.41 2.24
CA PRO A 35 18.47 8.26 2.75
C PRO A 35 17.68 7.32 3.71
N GLU A 36 18.01 6.01 3.69
CA GLU A 36 17.40 4.97 4.54
C GLU A 36 17.67 5.16 6.04
N GLU A 37 18.75 5.86 6.43
CA GLU A 37 19.08 6.15 7.82
C GLU A 37 17.99 6.99 8.53
N ILE A 38 17.22 7.76 7.76
CA ILE A 38 16.10 8.58 8.24
C ILE A 38 14.79 7.78 8.20
N CYS A 39 14.76 6.66 7.48
CA CYS A 39 13.57 5.84 7.35
C CYS A 39 13.55 4.73 8.39
N ASN A 40 12.40 4.57 9.03
CA ASN A 40 12.17 3.57 10.07
C ASN A 40 10.80 2.95 9.83
N MET A 41 10.49 1.88 10.55
CA MET A 41 9.15 1.27 10.57
C MET A 41 8.03 2.30 10.85
N PHE A 42 8.32 3.34 11.63
CA PHE A 42 7.39 4.46 11.93
C PHE A 42 7.37 5.57 10.87
N ARG A 43 8.38 5.62 9.99
CA ARG A 43 8.54 6.63 8.94
C ARG A 43 8.93 5.95 7.61
N PRO A 44 7.96 5.31 6.94
CA PRO A 44 8.23 4.54 5.72
C PRO A 44 8.61 5.48 4.56
N CYS A 45 9.73 5.20 3.88
CA CYS A 45 10.21 6.00 2.72
C CYS A 45 9.21 6.03 1.54
N CYS A 46 8.24 5.12 1.55
CA CYS A 46 7.26 4.85 0.52
C CYS A 46 5.83 5.33 0.88
N GLY A 47 5.64 5.82 2.11
CA GLY A 47 4.32 6.12 2.66
C GLY A 47 3.69 4.95 3.44
N ARG A 48 2.53 5.17 4.05
CA ARG A 48 1.85 4.18 4.91
C ARG A 48 1.45 2.93 4.14
N GLY A 49 1.79 1.76 4.66
CA GLY A 49 1.44 0.47 4.04
C GLY A 49 2.39 0.01 2.92
N TRP A 50 3.54 0.68 2.77
CA TRP A 50 4.53 0.36 1.75
C TRP A 50 5.93 0.23 2.37
N VAL A 51 6.74 -0.70 1.84
CA VAL A 51 8.13 -0.94 2.24
C VAL A 51 9.05 -0.85 1.03
N CYS A 52 10.32 -0.53 1.28
CA CYS A 52 11.33 -0.46 0.23
C CYS A 52 11.88 -1.86 -0.08
N ASN A 53 11.74 -2.32 -1.33
CA ASN A 53 12.32 -3.57 -1.80
C ASN A 53 13.46 -3.32 -2.80
N ARG A 54 14.70 -3.51 -2.35
CA ARG A 54 15.93 -3.38 -3.15
C ARG A 54 16.40 -4.69 -3.81
N ARG A 55 15.72 -5.83 -3.58
CA ARG A 55 16.09 -7.09 -4.27
C ARG A 55 15.85 -7.02 -5.79
N ARG A 56 14.91 -6.19 -6.23
CA ARG A 56 14.48 -6.11 -7.65
C ARG A 56 15.18 -5.00 -8.44
N ALA A 57 15.72 -3.97 -7.78
CA ALA A 57 16.34 -2.82 -8.43
C ALA A 57 17.34 -2.11 -7.49
N PRO A 58 18.45 -1.55 -8.02
CA PRO A 58 19.48 -0.88 -7.21
C PRO A 58 18.95 0.35 -6.45
N LEU A 59 17.99 1.09 -7.03
CA LEU A 59 17.35 2.24 -6.39
C LEU A 59 16.28 1.84 -5.35
N GLY A 60 15.85 0.58 -5.36
CA GLY A 60 14.73 0.09 -4.57
C GLY A 60 13.38 0.56 -5.08
N VAL A 61 12.39 -0.34 -5.04
CA VAL A 61 11.01 -0.04 -5.41
C VAL A 61 10.11 -0.10 -4.19
N CYS A 62 9.16 0.83 -4.13
CA CYS A 62 8.13 0.78 -3.10
C CYS A 62 7.11 -0.30 -3.44
N VAL A 63 7.00 -1.29 -2.56
CA VAL A 63 6.03 -2.38 -2.69
C VAL A 63 5.10 -2.38 -1.48
N GLN A 64 3.87 -2.85 -1.70
CA GLN A 64 2.90 -2.99 -0.63
C GLN A 64 3.47 -3.97 0.42
N CYS A 65 3.46 -3.56 1.68
CA CYS A 65 3.97 -4.41 2.74
C CYS A 65 2.99 -5.53 3.07
N VAL A 66 3.52 -6.62 3.62
CA VAL A 66 2.77 -7.79 4.01
C VAL A 66 2.09 -7.51 5.36
N PRO A 67 0.76 -7.64 5.46
CA PRO A 67 0.07 -7.45 6.72
C PRO A 67 0.40 -8.58 7.71
N VAL A 68 -0.07 -8.42 8.95
CA VAL A 68 0.04 -9.46 9.98
C VAL A 68 -0.57 -10.77 9.50
N ASN A 69 0.11 -11.88 9.79
CA ASN A 69 -0.21 -13.22 9.32
C ASN A 69 -0.16 -13.40 7.80
N GLY A 70 0.35 -12.42 7.05
CA GLY A 70 0.66 -12.60 5.64
C GLY A 70 1.96 -13.38 5.45
N LEU A 71 2.10 -14.03 4.29
CA LEU A 71 3.29 -14.78 3.91
C LEU A 71 4.48 -13.86 3.67
N CYS A 72 5.63 -14.21 4.25
CA CYS A 72 6.87 -13.46 4.11
C CYS A 72 8.08 -14.39 3.96
N GLU A 73 9.11 -13.91 3.28
CA GLU A 73 10.44 -14.56 3.25
C GLU A 73 11.42 -13.82 4.19
N HIS A 74 11.25 -12.51 4.32
CA HIS A 74 12.10 -11.67 5.16
C HIS A 74 11.30 -10.66 6.00
N THR A 75 11.81 -10.35 7.18
CA THR A 75 11.23 -9.37 8.12
C THR A 75 10.92 -8.02 7.49
N ARG A 76 11.76 -7.54 6.56
CA ARG A 76 11.56 -6.26 5.87
C ARG A 76 10.33 -6.19 4.96
N GLU A 77 9.69 -7.32 4.68
CA GLU A 77 8.46 -7.39 3.90
C GLU A 77 7.23 -7.10 4.77
N CYS A 78 7.32 -7.37 6.07
CA CYS A 78 6.23 -7.17 7.01
C CYS A 78 5.98 -5.69 7.28
N CYS A 79 4.72 -5.27 7.26
CA CYS A 79 4.32 -3.92 7.66
C CYS A 79 4.69 -3.65 9.12
N LEU A 80 4.49 -4.67 9.97
CA LEU A 80 4.77 -4.61 11.39
C LEU A 80 5.35 -5.95 11.86
N GLY A 81 6.29 -5.88 12.81
CA GLY A 81 6.87 -7.04 13.46
C GLY A 81 7.96 -7.72 12.63
N VAL A 82 8.02 -9.05 12.69
CA VAL A 82 9.08 -9.86 12.05
C VAL A 82 8.51 -11.04 11.31
N CYS A 83 9.27 -11.55 10.35
CA CYS A 83 8.91 -12.77 9.64
C CYS A 83 9.34 -13.99 10.47
N MET A 84 8.36 -14.77 10.96
CA MET A 84 8.56 -16.01 11.72
C MET A 84 7.73 -17.12 11.08
N ASP A 85 8.35 -18.28 10.85
CA ASP A 85 7.70 -19.45 10.22
C ASP A 85 7.03 -19.12 8.87
N GLY A 86 7.64 -18.20 8.11
CA GLY A 86 7.11 -17.74 6.83
C GLY A 86 5.90 -16.80 6.94
N LEU A 87 5.58 -16.30 8.15
CA LEU A 87 4.45 -15.42 8.40
C LEU A 87 4.86 -14.16 9.16
N CYS A 88 4.25 -13.02 8.83
CA CYS A 88 4.47 -11.79 9.58
C CYS A 88 3.81 -11.86 10.95
N ARG A 89 4.59 -11.78 12.03
CA ARG A 89 4.12 -11.82 13.41
C ARG A 89 4.47 -10.53 14.14
N HIS A 90 3.56 -10.05 14.97
CA HIS A 90 3.85 -8.95 15.88
C HIS A 90 4.83 -9.42 16.95
N VAL A 91 5.94 -8.69 17.10
CA VAL A 91 6.78 -8.80 18.29
C VAL A 91 6.23 -7.80 19.29
N MET A 92 5.35 -8.24 20.18
CA MET A 92 5.05 -7.44 21.36
C MET A 92 6.27 -7.55 22.28
N SER A 93 7.00 -6.46 22.46
CA SER A 93 8.00 -6.34 23.51
C SER A 93 7.26 -6.48 24.84
N THR A 94 7.38 -7.63 25.50
CA THR A 94 7.14 -7.72 26.94
C THR A 94 8.20 -6.85 27.60
N THR A 95 7.86 -5.60 27.88
CA THR A 95 8.56 -4.83 28.92
C THR A 95 8.28 -5.53 30.24
N GLU A 96 9.26 -6.30 30.71
CA GLU A 96 9.41 -6.66 32.12
C GLU A 96 9.85 -5.45 32.94
#